data_AF-A0A7X9KEN0-F1
#
_entry.id   AF-A0A7X9KEN0-F1
#
_cell.length_a   1.000
_cell.length_b   1.000
_cell.length_c   1.000
_cell.angle_alpha   90.00
_cell.angle_beta   90.00
_cell.angle_gamma   90.00
#
_symmetry.space_group_name_H-M   'P 1'
#
loop_
_entity.id
_entity.type
_entity.pdbx_description
1 polymer ?
#
loop_
_entity_poly.entity_id
_entity_poly.type
_entity_poly.pdbx_seq_one_letter_code
_entity_poly.pdbx_strand_id
1 'polypeptide(L)'
;RESTTLIREGVEFFSFSPEYYYSGIEDIKIQLLGEATKNARQRAEQLAVNSGGKVGPLRAASQGVFQITPLFSTDVEDWGRYDTSTIEKAVKAVVTIQYSISL
;
A
#
# COMPACT_ATOMS: atom_id res chain seq x y z
N ARG A 1 -23.29 0.22 28.27
CA ARG A 1 -24.48 0.46 29.14
C ARG A 1 -25.79 0.20 28.38
N GLU A 2 -25.85 0.45 27.07
CA GLU A 2 -26.97 0.05 26.19
C GLU A 2 -27.11 -1.47 25.98
N SER A 3 -25.98 -2.19 25.89
CA SER A 3 -25.96 -3.65 25.64
C SER A 3 -26.72 -4.48 26.69
N THR A 4 -26.79 -4.02 27.95
CA THR A 4 -27.50 -4.70 29.04
C THR A 4 -29.03 -4.55 28.97
N THR A 5 -29.54 -3.60 28.18
CA THR A 5 -30.98 -3.41 27.97
C THR A 5 -31.48 -4.36 26.88
N LEU A 6 -30.75 -4.46 25.76
CA LEU A 6 -31.06 -5.38 24.65
C LEU A 6 -31.11 -6.85 25.09
N ILE A 7 -30.15 -7.29 25.92
CA ILE A 7 -30.13 -8.65 26.49
C ILE A 7 -31.38 -8.90 27.36
N ARG A 8 -31.85 -7.89 28.11
CA ARG A 8 -33.06 -8.00 28.95
C ARG A 8 -34.35 -8.08 28.13
N GLU A 9 -34.35 -7.51 26.93
CA GLU A 9 -35.47 -7.58 25.99
C GLU A 9 -35.50 -8.90 25.19
N GLY A 10 -34.60 -9.85 25.49
CA GLY A 10 -34.51 -11.14 24.81
C GLY A 10 -33.84 -11.06 23.43
N VAL A 11 -33.19 -9.92 23.12
CA VAL A 11 -32.41 -9.77 21.89
C VAL A 11 -31.06 -10.44 22.10
N GLU A 12 -30.78 -11.49 21.32
CA GLU A 12 -29.45 -12.07 21.25
C GLU A 12 -28.48 -11.04 20.67
N PHE A 13 -27.44 -10.70 21.45
CA PHE A 13 -26.45 -9.71 21.09
C PHE A 13 -25.05 -10.31 21.21
N PHE A 14 -24.28 -10.21 20.14
CA PHE A 14 -22.87 -10.60 20.09
C PHE A 14 -22.02 -9.36 19.88
N SER A 15 -21.06 -9.15 20.79
CA SER A 15 -20.08 -8.09 20.66
C SER A 15 -18.85 -8.62 19.92
N PHE A 16 -18.54 -8.03 18.78
CA PHE A 16 -17.27 -8.25 18.08
C PHE A 16 -16.36 -7.03 18.26
N SER A 17 -15.06 -7.23 18.07
CA SER A 17 -14.13 -6.11 17.96
C SER A 17 -14.48 -5.26 16.75
N PRO A 18 -14.40 -3.92 16.83
CA PRO A 18 -14.64 -3.05 15.69
C PRO A 18 -13.58 -3.25 14.61
N GLU A 19 -13.97 -3.06 13.35
CA GLU A 19 -13.09 -3.06 12.20
C GLU A 19 -12.96 -1.64 11.64
N TYR A 20 -11.73 -1.25 11.32
CA TYR A 20 -11.39 0.10 10.86
C TYR A 20 -10.98 0.08 9.39
N TYR A 21 -11.78 0.74 8.56
CA TYR A 21 -11.55 0.91 7.13
C TYR A 21 -11.29 2.38 6.79
N TYR A 22 -10.39 2.61 5.85
CA TYR A 22 -10.14 3.94 5.28
C TYR A 22 -10.83 4.07 3.92
N SER A 23 -11.83 4.94 3.84
CA SER A 23 -12.65 5.13 2.64
C SER A 23 -11.91 5.80 1.47
N GLY A 24 -10.88 6.61 1.75
CA GLY A 24 -10.07 7.31 0.74
C GLY A 24 -8.92 6.50 0.15
N ILE A 25 -8.89 5.18 0.36
CA ILE A 25 -7.70 4.37 0.05
C ILE A 25 -7.35 4.35 -1.44
N GLU A 26 -8.35 4.42 -2.33
CA GLU A 26 -8.12 4.40 -3.78
C GLU A 26 -7.35 5.63 -4.26
N ASP A 27 -7.63 6.81 -3.72
CA ASP A 27 -6.90 8.04 -4.07
C ASP A 27 -5.43 7.95 -3.62
N ILE A 28 -5.20 7.43 -2.41
CA ILE A 28 -3.84 7.18 -1.89
C ILE A 28 -3.09 6.18 -2.76
N LYS A 29 -3.75 5.11 -3.24
CA LYS A 29 -3.13 4.10 -4.10
C LYS A 29 -2.61 4.71 -5.40
N ILE A 30 -3.40 5.57 -6.06
CA ILE A 30 -2.99 6.27 -7.28
C ILE A 30 -1.82 7.21 -7.01
N GLN A 31 -1.88 7.99 -5.92
CA GLN A 31 -0.79 8.88 -5.54
C GLN A 31 0.51 8.10 -5.28
N LEU A 32 0.45 7.01 -4.51
CA LEU A 32 1.61 6.18 -4.18
C LEU A 32 2.25 5.54 -5.40
N LEU A 33 1.45 5.12 -6.39
CA LEU A 33 1.98 4.63 -7.65
C LEU A 33 2.81 5.69 -8.37
N GLY A 34 2.31 6.92 -8.46
CA GLY A 34 3.03 8.04 -9.05
C GLY A 34 4.36 8.30 -8.34
N GLU A 35 4.35 8.35 -7.01
CA GLU A 35 5.57 8.55 -6.22
C GLU A 35 6.57 7.38 -6.33
N ALA A 36 6.08 6.14 -6.33
CA ALA A 36 6.91 4.96 -6.51
C ALA A 36 7.56 4.92 -7.90
N THR A 37 6.83 5.30 -8.95
CA THR A 37 7.37 5.40 -10.31
C THR A 37 8.43 6.49 -10.43
N LYS A 38 8.21 7.66 -9.82
CA LYS A 38 9.23 8.74 -9.75
C LYS A 38 10.48 8.25 -9.03
N ASN A 39 10.32 7.55 -7.91
CA ASN A 39 11.45 6.99 -7.17
C ASN A 39 12.23 5.96 -8.00
N ALA A 40 11.53 5.07 -8.72
CA ALA A 40 12.13 4.10 -9.62
C ALA A 40 12.94 4.78 -10.74
N ARG A 41 12.41 5.87 -11.33
CA ARG A 41 13.11 6.67 -12.33
C ARG A 41 14.39 7.29 -11.78
N GLN A 42 14.33 7.94 -10.61
CA GLN A 42 15.49 8.54 -9.96
C GLN A 42 16.60 7.51 -9.72
N ARG A 43 16.24 6.31 -9.24
CA ARG A 43 17.21 5.22 -9.04
C ARG A 43 17.82 4.75 -10.36
N ALA A 44 17.00 4.58 -11.40
CA ALA A 44 17.49 4.22 -12.72
C ALA A 44 18.47 5.26 -13.28
N GLU A 45 18.23 6.55 -13.03
CA GLU A 45 19.12 7.65 -13.45
C GLU A 45 20.47 7.57 -12.74
N GLN A 46 20.49 7.34 -11.43
CA GLN A 46 21.74 7.13 -10.68
C GLN A 46 22.52 5.94 -11.21
N LEU A 47 21.86 4.83 -11.53
CA LEU A 47 22.52 3.65 -12.09
C LEU A 47 23.08 3.90 -13.49
N ALA A 48 22.30 4.56 -14.37
CA ALA A 48 22.70 4.82 -15.74
C ALA A 48 23.91 5.77 -15.82
N VAL A 49 23.88 6.89 -15.08
CA VAL A 49 24.97 7.89 -15.08
C VAL A 49 26.28 7.26 -14.62
N ASN A 50 26.25 6.48 -13.53
CA ASN A 50 27.43 5.79 -13.01
C ASN A 50 27.93 4.66 -13.94
N SER A 51 27.13 4.26 -14.93
CA SER A 51 27.49 3.27 -15.96
C SER A 51 27.84 3.89 -17.31
N GLY A 52 27.93 5.23 -17.41
CA GLY A 52 28.23 5.94 -18.66
C GLY A 52 27.07 6.08 -19.64
N GLY A 53 25.84 5.75 -19.22
CA GLY A 53 24.64 5.82 -20.04
C GLY A 53 23.59 6.83 -19.56
N LYS A 54 22.48 6.90 -20.28
CA LYS A 54 21.29 7.69 -19.95
C LYS A 54 20.05 6.81 -19.95
N VAL A 55 19.10 7.10 -19.07
CA VAL A 55 17.84 6.37 -19.01
C VAL A 55 16.91 6.81 -20.15
N GLY A 56 16.64 5.88 -21.05
CA GLY A 56 15.75 6.05 -22.20
C GLY A 56 14.28 5.76 -21.88
N PRO A 57 13.46 5.42 -22.90
CA PRO A 57 12.03 5.19 -22.74
C PRO A 57 11.72 3.98 -21.85
N LEU A 58 10.55 4.03 -21.21
CA LEU A 58 9.95 2.93 -20.47
C LEU A 58 9.65 1.77 -21.43
N ARG A 59 10.01 0.55 -21.02
CA ARG A 59 9.82 -0.69 -21.79
C ARG A 59 8.79 -1.60 -21.17
N ALA A 60 8.78 -1.69 -19.84
CA ALA A 60 7.79 -2.42 -19.09
C ALA A 60 7.56 -1.76 -17.73
N ALA A 61 6.37 -1.96 -17.21
CA ALA A 61 6.02 -1.56 -15.86
C ALA A 61 5.13 -2.65 -15.26
N SER A 62 5.38 -2.98 -13.99
CA SER A 62 4.48 -3.79 -13.19
C SER A 62 4.36 -3.19 -11.80
N GLN A 63 3.19 -3.40 -11.21
CA GLN A 63 2.87 -3.01 -9.85
C GLN A 63 2.78 -4.27 -8.99
N GLY A 64 3.40 -4.25 -7.81
CA GLY A 64 3.18 -5.23 -6.76
C GLY A 64 1.92 -4.93 -5.96
N VAL A 65 1.48 -5.91 -5.16
CA VAL A 65 0.34 -5.76 -4.25
C VAL A 65 0.57 -4.65 -3.22
N PHE A 66 -0.50 -3.99 -2.81
CA PHE A 66 -0.44 -3.02 -1.71
C PHE A 66 -0.35 -3.74 -0.36
N GLN A 67 0.46 -3.19 0.54
CA GLN A 67 0.50 -3.60 1.95
C GLN A 67 -0.08 -2.45 2.77
N ILE A 68 -1.21 -2.69 3.42
CA ILE A 68 -1.89 -1.76 4.32
C ILE A 68 -1.84 -2.38 5.71
N THR A 69 -0.90 -1.90 6.52
CA THR A 69 -0.51 -2.51 7.79
C THR A 69 -0.59 -1.50 8.94
N PRO A 70 -0.51 -1.94 10.20
CA PRO A 70 -0.32 -1.01 11.32
C PRO A 70 0.96 -0.17 11.14
N LEU A 71 1.01 1.00 11.81
CA LEU A 71 2.23 1.81 11.81
C LEU A 71 3.44 1.00 12.26
N PHE A 72 4.58 1.24 11.60
CA PHE A 72 5.88 0.59 11.86
C PHE A 72 5.90 -0.94 11.67
N SER A 73 4.84 -1.55 11.15
CA SER A 73 4.83 -2.98 10.83
C SER A 73 5.80 -3.30 9.67
N THR A 74 6.49 -4.43 9.81
CA THR A 74 7.33 -5.03 8.76
C THR A 74 6.61 -6.16 8.02
N ASP A 75 5.35 -6.42 8.35
CA ASP A 75 4.58 -7.52 7.77
C ASP A 75 4.34 -7.31 6.28
N VAL A 76 4.39 -8.42 5.54
CA VAL A 76 4.12 -8.47 4.11
C VAL A 76 3.40 -9.78 3.79
N GLU A 77 2.44 -9.70 2.88
CA GLU A 77 1.75 -10.88 2.35
C GLU A 77 1.79 -10.87 0.82
N ASP A 78 1.95 -12.05 0.21
CA ASP A 78 2.11 -12.20 -1.24
C ASP A 78 0.90 -11.67 -2.03
N TRP A 79 -0.30 -11.81 -1.47
CA TRP A 79 -1.56 -11.30 -2.04
C TRP A 79 -1.92 -9.89 -1.58
N GLY A 80 -1.09 -9.26 -0.74
CA GLY A 80 -1.36 -7.97 -0.13
C GLY A 80 -2.10 -8.08 1.19
N ARG A 81 -1.93 -7.08 2.05
CA ARG A 81 -2.53 -7.06 3.38
C ARG A 81 -3.43 -5.85 3.53
N TYR A 82 -4.57 -6.02 4.20
CA TYR A 82 -5.39 -4.93 4.70
C TYR A 82 -5.71 -5.18 6.17
N ASP A 83 -4.95 -4.56 7.06
CA ASP A 83 -5.25 -4.61 8.49
C ASP A 83 -6.52 -3.84 8.80
N THR A 84 -7.51 -4.49 9.43
CA THR A 84 -8.74 -3.86 9.92
C THR A 84 -8.72 -3.64 11.44
N SER A 85 -7.68 -4.10 12.14
CA SER A 85 -7.62 -4.06 13.61
C SER A 85 -7.18 -2.69 14.16
N THR A 86 -6.45 -1.89 13.37
CA THR A 86 -5.90 -0.60 13.79
C THR A 86 -6.50 0.59 13.02
N ILE A 87 -6.64 1.74 13.70
CA ILE A 87 -7.12 2.99 13.09
C ILE A 87 -6.05 3.59 12.17
N GLU A 88 -4.83 3.75 12.69
CA GLU A 88 -3.70 4.30 11.94
C GLU A 88 -3.07 3.23 11.06
N LYS A 89 -2.85 3.57 9.79
CA LYS A 89 -2.36 2.61 8.79
C LYS A 89 -1.15 3.16 8.06
N ALA A 90 -0.16 2.30 7.84
CA ALA A 90 0.93 2.51 6.89
C ALA A 90 0.58 1.83 5.57
N VAL A 91 0.77 2.52 4.45
CA VAL A 91 0.49 1.98 3.11
C VAL A 91 1.80 1.93 2.32
N LYS A 92 2.10 0.76 1.77
CA LYS A 92 3.30 0.52 0.96
C LYS A 92 2.90 -0.02 -0.41
N ALA A 93 3.54 0.52 -1.44
CA ALA A 93 3.44 0.08 -2.82
C ALA A 93 4.84 -0.11 -3.39
N VAL A 94 5.01 -1.15 -4.19
CA VAL A 94 6.26 -1.40 -4.93
C VAL A 94 5.92 -1.44 -6.41
N VAL A 95 6.74 -0.77 -7.22
CA VAL A 95 6.67 -0.84 -8.68
C VAL A 95 7.98 -1.35 -9.23
N THR A 96 7.90 -2.14 -10.28
CA THR A 96 9.05 -2.61 -11.06
C THR A 96 8.96 -1.98 -12.43
N ILE A 97 9.92 -1.12 -12.76
CA ILE A 97 9.96 -0.40 -14.04
C ILE A 97 11.23 -0.79 -14.78
N GLN A 98 11.08 -1.16 -16.06
CA GLN A 98 12.18 -1.42 -16.97
C GLN A 98 12.31 -0.26 -17.94
N TYR A 99 13.51 0.30 -18.03
CA TYR A 99 13.88 1.34 -19.00
C TYR A 99 14.94 0.79 -19.94
N SER A 100 14.95 1.24 -21.20
CA SER A 100 16.15 1.07 -22.03
C SER A 100 17.25 2.03 -21.58
N ILE A 101 18.51 1.66 -21.79
CA ILE A 101 19.68 2.53 -21.59
C ILE A 101 20.23 2.93 -22.96
N SER A 102 20.55 4.21 -23.12
CA SER A 102 21.31 4.71 -24.27
C SER A 102 22.72 5.08 -23.82
N LEU A 103 23.72 4.76 -24.64
CA LEU A 103 25.13 5.14 -24.46
C LEU A 103 25.42 6.42 -25.26
#